data_AF-A0A965T690-F1
#
_entry.id   AF-A0A965T690-F1
#
_cell.length_a   1.000
_cell.length_b   1.000
_cell.length_c   1.000
_cell.angle_alpha   90.00
_cell.angle_beta   90.00
_cell.angle_gamma   90.00
#
_symmetry.space_group_name_H-M   'P 1'
#
loop_
_entity.id
_entity.type
_entity.pdbx_description
1 polymer ?
#
loop_
_entity_poly.entity_id
_entity_poly.type
_entity_poly.pdbx_seq_one_letter_code
_entity_poly.pdbx_strand_id
1 'polypeptide(L)'
;MTKYLITPTLLNSFQYYIQDEYKSPADSRADFLKTLSREKFEPNEAMQKGIDFENDIKIAYEPFHQIDIHHEDYDERQHIVNIFAKMVNGGLWQQTVKKDLTVGNQEFLLYGKCDVVKRDTIYDIKFTSNYEVGKFLDSTQHLIYLYCLDLPKFQYLVSDGEEYWVEDYHNHKGIEDEIKSKISDFLSYLENDKEAKEMFFTKWESK
;
A
#
# COMPACT_ATOMS: atom_id res chain seq x y z
N MET A 1 19.57 20.73 -4.13
CA MET A 1 19.37 19.95 -2.89
C MET A 1 19.01 18.54 -3.33
N THR A 2 19.59 17.51 -2.73
CA THR A 2 19.23 16.13 -3.10
C THR A 2 17.80 15.86 -2.69
N LYS A 3 16.99 15.29 -3.59
CA LYS A 3 15.60 14.91 -3.31
C LYS A 3 15.53 13.43 -2.98
N TYR A 4 14.77 13.07 -1.95
CA TYR A 4 14.66 11.67 -1.49
C TYR A 4 13.27 11.09 -1.73
N LEU A 5 13.19 9.80 -2.01
CA LEU A 5 11.96 9.05 -2.24
C LEU A 5 11.28 8.72 -0.91
N ILE A 6 9.98 8.98 -0.84
CA ILE A 6 9.10 8.49 0.22
C ILE A 6 8.02 7.62 -0.44
N THR A 7 7.85 6.40 0.08
CA THR A 7 6.85 5.45 -0.41
C THR A 7 5.97 4.97 0.73
N PRO A 8 4.73 4.54 0.46
CA PRO A 8 3.89 3.93 1.49
C PRO A 8 4.55 2.72 2.16
N THR A 9 5.22 1.86 1.39
CA THR A 9 5.92 0.69 1.94
C THR A 9 6.99 1.09 2.94
N LEU A 10 7.77 2.14 2.67
CA LEU A 10 8.80 2.63 3.59
C LEU A 10 8.18 3.14 4.90
N LEU A 11 7.20 4.04 4.81
CA LEU A 11 6.60 4.64 6.00
C LEU A 11 5.77 3.62 6.79
N ASN A 12 5.01 2.76 6.13
CA ASN A 12 4.25 1.70 6.80
C ASN A 12 5.19 0.69 7.48
N SER A 13 6.33 0.34 6.86
CA SER A 13 7.33 -0.53 7.49
C SER A 13 7.97 0.11 8.72
N PHE A 14 8.19 1.43 8.70
CA PHE A 14 8.65 2.18 9.87
C PHE A 14 7.57 2.23 10.97
N GLN A 15 6.32 2.57 10.61
CA GLN A 15 5.20 2.60 11.55
C GLN A 15 5.00 1.25 12.24
N TYR A 16 5.02 0.17 11.46
CA TYR A 16 4.94 -1.19 12.00
C TYR A 16 6.07 -1.46 13.00
N TYR A 17 7.30 -1.08 12.69
CA TYR A 17 8.43 -1.23 13.61
C TYR A 17 8.23 -0.48 14.94
N ILE A 18 7.74 0.76 14.93
CA ILE A 18 7.60 1.57 16.15
C ILE A 18 6.32 1.28 16.95
N GLN A 19 5.32 0.64 16.34
CA GLN A 19 4.03 0.30 16.98
C GLN A 19 3.96 -1.15 17.46
N ASP A 20 4.87 -2.03 17.05
CA ASP A 20 4.80 -3.44 17.40
C ASP A 20 5.18 -3.68 18.87
N GLU A 21 4.16 -3.76 19.73
CA GLU A 21 4.27 -4.17 21.14
C GLU A 21 4.40 -5.70 21.31
N TYR A 22 4.16 -6.50 20.26
CA TYR A 22 3.93 -7.95 20.37
C TYR A 22 5.03 -8.82 19.74
N LYS A 23 5.80 -8.33 18.75
CA LYS A 23 7.03 -8.98 18.29
C LYS A 23 8.22 -8.59 19.15
N SER A 24 9.24 -9.45 19.17
CA SER A 24 10.55 -9.05 19.66
C SER A 24 11.01 -7.81 18.90
N PRO A 25 11.41 -6.71 19.58
CA PRO A 25 11.88 -5.48 18.93
C PRO A 25 13.02 -5.68 17.93
N ALA A 26 13.73 -6.81 18.01
CA ALA A 26 14.78 -7.18 17.07
C ALA A 26 14.25 -7.61 15.69
N ASP A 27 13.12 -8.32 15.65
CA ASP A 27 12.58 -8.90 14.41
C ASP A 27 11.88 -7.82 13.56
N SER A 28 11.09 -6.94 14.19
CA SER A 28 10.42 -5.83 13.50
C SER A 28 11.42 -4.78 12.98
N ARG A 29 12.54 -4.55 13.69
CA ARG A 29 13.63 -3.69 13.19
C ARG A 29 14.31 -4.30 11.96
N ALA A 30 14.57 -5.60 11.97
CA ALA A 30 15.21 -6.28 10.85
C ALA A 30 14.35 -6.18 9.57
N ASP A 31 13.04 -6.34 9.68
CA ASP A 31 12.09 -6.14 8.57
C ASP A 31 12.14 -4.70 8.03
N PHE A 32 12.20 -3.72 8.92
CA PHE A 32 12.33 -2.31 8.54
C PHE A 32 13.66 -1.99 7.84
N LEU A 33 14.79 -2.48 8.37
CA LEU A 33 16.08 -2.31 7.71
C LEU A 33 16.13 -3.01 6.35
N LYS A 34 15.49 -4.17 6.21
CA LYS A 34 15.35 -4.85 4.93
C LYS A 34 14.57 -4.00 3.92
N THR A 35 13.50 -3.32 4.35
CA THR A 35 12.81 -2.34 3.50
C THR A 35 13.74 -1.19 3.09
N LEU A 36 14.47 -0.60 4.03
CA LEU A 36 15.45 0.46 3.75
C LEU A 36 16.56 0.01 2.80
N SER A 37 16.94 -1.27 2.83
CA SER A 37 18.03 -1.80 2.00
C SER A 37 17.68 -1.81 0.51
N ARG A 38 16.39 -1.76 0.16
CA ARG A 38 15.86 -1.87 -1.21
C ARG A 38 16.31 -3.14 -1.95
N GLU A 39 16.78 -4.15 -1.21
CA GLU A 39 17.17 -5.41 -1.80
C GLU A 39 15.93 -6.19 -2.21
N LYS A 40 15.95 -6.72 -3.43
CA LYS A 40 14.89 -7.61 -3.89
C LYS A 40 14.93 -8.89 -3.07
N PHE A 41 13.76 -9.36 -2.67
CA PHE A 41 13.61 -10.65 -2.02
C PHE A 41 12.46 -11.41 -2.66
N GLU A 42 12.55 -12.73 -2.58
CA GLU A 42 11.49 -13.61 -3.07
C GLU A 42 10.23 -13.43 -2.22
N PRO A 43 9.03 -13.31 -2.83
CA PRO A 43 7.78 -13.31 -2.10
C PRO A 43 7.66 -14.56 -1.22
N ASN A 44 7.25 -14.37 0.04
CA ASN A 44 6.83 -15.51 0.86
C ASN A 44 5.43 -15.99 0.43
N GLU A 45 4.96 -17.10 0.99
CA GLU A 45 3.66 -17.69 0.64
C GLU A 45 2.49 -16.70 0.80
N ALA A 46 2.47 -15.90 1.86
CA ALA A 46 1.42 -14.92 2.10
C ALA A 46 1.43 -13.78 1.07
N MET A 47 2.62 -13.29 0.71
CA MET A 47 2.78 -12.29 -0.34
C MET A 47 2.38 -12.84 -1.70
N GLN A 48 2.76 -14.09 -2.02
CA GLN A 48 2.41 -14.74 -3.27
C GLN A 48 0.90 -14.93 -3.39
N LYS A 49 0.22 -15.36 -2.32
CA LYS A 49 -1.25 -15.44 -2.30
C LYS A 49 -1.91 -14.09 -2.62
N GLY A 50 -1.37 -12.98 -2.11
CA GLY A 50 -1.85 -11.65 -2.45
C GLY A 50 -1.63 -11.28 -3.92
N ILE A 51 -0.46 -11.58 -4.47
CA ILE A 51 -0.15 -11.37 -5.89
C ILE A 51 -1.09 -12.20 -6.78
N ASP A 52 -1.30 -13.47 -6.45
CA ASP A 52 -2.16 -14.36 -7.21
C ASP A 52 -3.63 -13.89 -7.16
N PHE A 53 -4.10 -13.47 -5.99
CA PHE A 53 -5.45 -12.92 -5.82
C PHE A 53 -5.67 -11.64 -6.64
N GLU A 54 -4.72 -10.69 -6.64
CA GLU A 54 -4.79 -9.50 -7.48
C GLU A 54 -4.82 -9.87 -8.98
N ASN A 55 -3.99 -10.82 -9.40
CA ASN A 55 -3.95 -11.29 -10.79
C ASN A 55 -5.25 -11.96 -11.23
N ASP A 56 -5.88 -12.75 -10.37
CA ASP A 56 -7.17 -13.39 -10.67
C ASP A 56 -8.27 -12.35 -10.90
N ILE A 57 -8.32 -11.31 -10.07
CA ILE A 57 -9.26 -10.18 -10.24
C ILE A 57 -8.97 -9.45 -11.56
N LYS A 58 -7.69 -9.26 -11.89
CA LYS A 58 -7.27 -8.63 -13.14
C LYS A 58 -7.63 -9.46 -14.37
N ILE A 59 -7.61 -10.79 -14.28
CA ILE A 59 -8.03 -11.67 -15.37
C ILE A 59 -9.56 -11.64 -15.52
N ALA A 60 -10.29 -11.73 -14.40
CA ALA A 60 -11.75 -11.67 -14.34
C ALA A 60 -12.33 -10.29 -14.71
N TYR A 61 -11.48 -9.27 -14.85
CA TYR A 61 -11.81 -7.95 -15.39
C TYR A 61 -12.50 -8.04 -16.77
N GLU A 62 -12.02 -8.93 -17.64
CA GLU A 62 -12.62 -9.20 -18.94
C GLU A 62 -13.85 -10.10 -18.74
N PRO A 63 -15.09 -9.69 -19.12
CA PRO A 63 -16.31 -10.42 -18.80
C PRO A 63 -16.33 -11.89 -19.27
N PHE A 64 -15.58 -12.22 -20.33
CA PHE A 64 -15.47 -13.58 -20.86
C PHE A 64 -14.61 -14.53 -20.00
N HIS A 65 -13.84 -14.00 -19.05
CA HIS A 65 -13.02 -14.80 -18.12
C HIS A 65 -13.69 -14.93 -16.74
N GLN A 66 -14.91 -14.42 -16.56
CA GLN A 66 -15.66 -14.65 -15.33
C GLN A 66 -16.22 -16.08 -15.34
N ILE A 67 -15.91 -16.83 -14.29
CA ILE A 67 -16.52 -18.14 -14.06
C ILE A 67 -17.99 -17.93 -13.69
N ASP A 68 -18.88 -18.60 -14.40
CA ASP A 68 -20.33 -18.54 -14.16
C ASP A 68 -20.69 -19.13 -12.79
N ILE A 69 -21.70 -18.59 -12.14
CA ILE A 69 -22.15 -19.03 -10.81
C ILE A 69 -22.63 -20.49 -10.78
N HIS A 70 -22.95 -21.06 -11.95
CA HIS A 70 -23.37 -22.45 -12.10
C HIS A 70 -22.24 -23.37 -12.58
N HIS A 71 -21.01 -22.87 -12.73
CA HIS A 71 -19.84 -23.67 -13.10
C HIS A 71 -19.40 -24.58 -11.94
N GLU A 72 -18.88 -25.76 -12.24
CA GLU A 72 -18.48 -26.74 -11.21
C GLU A 72 -17.31 -26.27 -10.34
N ASP A 73 -16.42 -25.45 -10.92
CA ASP A 73 -15.30 -24.83 -10.22
C ASP A 73 -15.66 -23.52 -9.47
N TYR A 74 -16.95 -23.19 -9.37
CA TYR A 74 -17.37 -21.98 -8.67
C TYR A 74 -17.36 -22.20 -7.15
N ASP A 75 -16.48 -21.47 -6.46
CA ASP A 75 -16.37 -21.46 -5.00
C ASP A 75 -16.51 -20.03 -4.42
N GLU A 76 -16.45 -19.91 -3.10
CA GLU A 76 -16.53 -18.64 -2.37
C GLU A 76 -15.46 -17.65 -2.83
N ARG A 77 -14.24 -18.13 -3.08
CA ARG A 77 -13.14 -17.30 -3.54
C ARG A 77 -13.42 -16.73 -4.92
N GLN A 78 -13.91 -17.55 -5.85
CA GLN A 78 -14.29 -17.12 -7.20
C GLN A 78 -15.47 -16.16 -7.19
N HIS A 79 -16.41 -16.34 -6.26
CA HIS A 79 -17.48 -15.38 -6.01
C HIS A 79 -16.91 -13.98 -5.67
N ILE A 80 -15.95 -13.92 -4.74
CA ILE A 80 -15.31 -12.66 -4.32
C ILE A 80 -14.49 -12.04 -5.45
N VAL A 81 -13.71 -12.84 -6.18
CA VAL A 81 -12.96 -12.39 -7.37
C VAL A 81 -13.90 -11.72 -8.38
N ASN A 82 -15.05 -12.33 -8.66
CA ASN A 82 -16.05 -11.77 -9.58
C ASN A 82 -16.65 -10.46 -9.04
N ILE A 83 -16.88 -10.34 -7.73
CA ILE A 83 -17.35 -9.09 -7.10
C ILE A 83 -16.32 -7.99 -7.28
N PHE A 84 -15.07 -8.22 -6.87
CA PHE A 84 -14.00 -7.22 -6.95
C PHE A 84 -13.73 -6.82 -8.40
N ALA A 85 -13.70 -7.78 -9.34
CA ALA A 85 -13.54 -7.52 -10.77
C ALA A 85 -14.63 -6.58 -11.30
N LYS A 86 -15.90 -6.78 -10.91
CA LYS A 86 -17.00 -5.88 -11.28
C LYS A 86 -16.84 -4.49 -10.67
N MET A 87 -16.39 -4.37 -9.42
CA MET A 87 -16.14 -3.09 -8.76
C MET A 87 -15.08 -2.27 -9.50
N VAL A 88 -13.98 -2.91 -9.91
CA VAL A 88 -12.84 -2.24 -10.54
C VAL A 88 -12.89 -2.19 -12.07
N ASN A 89 -13.91 -2.79 -12.70
CA ASN A 89 -14.09 -2.82 -14.16
C ASN A 89 -14.05 -1.40 -14.77
N GLY A 90 -13.28 -1.23 -15.85
CA GLY A 90 -13.02 0.05 -16.51
C GLY A 90 -11.92 0.90 -15.86
N GLY A 91 -11.27 0.40 -14.81
CA GLY A 91 -10.17 1.07 -14.12
C GLY A 91 -8.81 0.90 -14.80
N LEU A 92 -7.92 1.87 -14.56
CA LEU A 92 -6.53 1.83 -14.98
C LEU A 92 -5.69 1.10 -13.94
N TRP A 93 -5.09 -0.01 -14.34
CA TRP A 93 -4.32 -0.88 -13.45
C TRP A 93 -2.88 -0.41 -13.25
N GLN A 94 -2.35 -0.63 -12.06
CA GLN A 94 -0.91 -0.57 -11.75
C GLN A 94 -0.27 0.80 -12.10
N GLN A 95 -1.01 1.88 -11.85
CA GLN A 95 -0.63 3.25 -12.21
C GLN A 95 0.41 3.80 -11.23
N THR A 96 1.52 4.31 -11.77
CA THR A 96 2.52 5.02 -10.97
C THR A 96 2.05 6.44 -10.65
N VAL A 97 2.15 6.79 -9.37
CA VAL A 97 1.80 8.13 -8.87
C VAL A 97 3.03 8.76 -8.25
N LYS A 98 3.18 10.07 -8.46
CA LYS A 98 4.30 10.83 -7.89
C LYS A 98 3.90 12.29 -7.63
N LYS A 99 4.40 12.86 -6.54
CA LYS A 99 4.19 14.27 -6.20
C LYS A 99 5.34 14.79 -5.36
N ASP A 100 5.81 15.99 -5.69
CA ASP A 100 6.83 16.66 -4.90
C ASP A 100 6.24 17.14 -3.57
N LEU A 101 7.02 17.01 -2.49
CA LEU A 101 6.65 17.47 -1.16
C LEU A 101 7.89 18.01 -0.44
N THR A 102 7.75 19.16 0.22
CA THR A 102 8.81 19.73 1.06
C THR A 102 8.44 19.59 2.53
N VAL A 103 9.36 19.06 3.34
CA VAL A 103 9.22 18.96 4.80
C VAL A 103 10.42 19.67 5.44
N GLY A 104 10.14 20.77 6.15
CA GLY A 104 11.19 21.66 6.64
C GLY A 104 12.05 22.20 5.48
N ASN A 105 13.35 21.92 5.54
CA ASN A 105 14.31 22.32 4.51
C ASN A 105 14.70 21.16 3.57
N GLN A 106 13.95 20.05 3.52
CA GLN A 106 14.27 18.88 2.71
C GLN A 106 13.18 18.61 1.67
N GLU A 107 13.61 18.38 0.43
CA GLU A 107 12.72 18.00 -0.68
C GLU A 107 12.57 16.47 -0.77
N PHE A 108 11.33 16.03 -1.02
CA PHE A 108 10.98 14.64 -1.23
C PHE A 108 10.16 14.45 -2.51
N LEU A 109 10.28 13.26 -3.09
CA LEU A 109 9.36 12.75 -4.08
C LEU A 109 8.50 11.67 -3.42
N LEU A 110 7.22 11.97 -3.20
CA LEU A 110 6.25 10.93 -2.89
C LEU A 110 6.11 10.03 -4.12
N TYR A 111 6.15 8.72 -3.91
CA TYR A 111 6.08 7.74 -4.97
C TYR A 111 5.20 6.55 -4.57
N GLY A 112 4.34 6.12 -5.47
CA GLY A 112 3.42 5.01 -5.26
C GLY A 112 3.07 4.28 -6.55
N LYS A 113 2.48 3.09 -6.40
CA LYS A 113 1.89 2.33 -7.50
C LYS A 113 0.51 1.86 -7.05
N CYS A 114 -0.54 2.47 -7.58
CA CYS A 114 -1.91 2.14 -7.24
C CYS A 114 -2.35 0.88 -7.98
N ASP A 115 -3.11 0.00 -7.34
CA ASP A 115 -3.57 -1.23 -7.98
C ASP A 115 -4.57 -0.92 -9.09
N VAL A 116 -5.62 -0.15 -8.79
CA VAL A 116 -6.57 0.33 -9.80
C VAL A 116 -7.02 1.76 -9.52
N VAL A 117 -7.04 2.62 -10.55
CA VAL A 117 -7.64 3.96 -10.49
C VAL A 117 -8.84 4.00 -11.43
N LYS A 118 -10.01 4.33 -10.91
CA LYS A 118 -11.26 4.38 -11.69
C LYS A 118 -12.09 5.60 -11.29
N ARG A 119 -12.32 6.49 -12.25
CA ARG A 119 -13.07 7.74 -12.07
C ARG A 119 -12.49 8.58 -10.92
N ASP A 120 -13.23 8.70 -9.84
CA ASP A 120 -12.93 9.49 -8.65
C ASP A 120 -12.38 8.64 -7.49
N THR A 121 -12.13 7.35 -7.72
CA THR A 121 -11.79 6.37 -6.68
C THR A 121 -10.53 5.59 -7.02
N ILE A 122 -9.66 5.45 -6.03
CA ILE A 122 -8.50 4.54 -6.03
C ILE A 122 -8.91 3.26 -5.32
N TYR A 123 -8.65 2.11 -5.91
CA TYR A 123 -8.89 0.80 -5.32
C TYR A 123 -7.55 0.12 -5.07
N ASP A 124 -7.40 -0.41 -3.87
CA ASP A 124 -6.23 -1.16 -3.44
C ASP A 124 -6.68 -2.53 -2.93
N ILE A 125 -6.10 -3.59 -3.50
CA ILE A 125 -6.56 -4.95 -3.31
C ILE A 125 -5.67 -5.62 -2.27
N LYS A 126 -6.28 -6.20 -1.23
CA LYS A 126 -5.57 -6.84 -0.13
C LYS A 126 -6.08 -8.27 0.08
N PHE A 127 -5.14 -9.20 0.16
CA PHE A 127 -5.42 -10.56 0.59
C PHE A 127 -4.73 -10.83 1.92
N THR A 128 -5.48 -11.14 2.97
CA THR A 128 -4.92 -11.40 4.30
C THR A 128 -5.81 -12.33 5.11
N SER A 129 -5.23 -13.38 5.68
CA SER A 129 -5.96 -14.36 6.51
C SER A 129 -6.34 -13.83 7.90
N ASN A 130 -5.81 -12.68 8.30
CA ASN A 130 -6.00 -12.08 9.63
C ASN A 130 -6.49 -10.64 9.45
N TYR A 131 -7.71 -10.49 8.93
CA TYR A 131 -8.33 -9.17 8.79
C TYR A 131 -9.13 -8.81 10.04
N GLU A 132 -9.03 -7.54 10.44
CA GLU A 132 -9.91 -6.92 11.42
C GLU A 132 -10.29 -5.53 10.91
N VAL A 133 -11.51 -5.08 11.22
CA VAL A 133 -12.01 -3.77 10.79
C VAL A 133 -11.11 -2.67 11.38
N GLY A 134 -10.62 -1.78 10.52
CA GLY A 134 -9.71 -0.70 10.89
C GLY A 134 -8.23 -1.04 10.70
N LYS A 135 -7.89 -2.24 10.18
CA LYS A 135 -6.50 -2.69 9.97
C LYS A 135 -5.64 -1.68 9.20
N PHE A 136 -6.23 -0.91 8.28
CA PHE A 136 -5.50 0.04 7.45
C PHE A 136 -5.70 1.50 7.85
N LEU A 137 -6.32 1.78 9.01
CA LEU A 137 -6.64 3.13 9.47
C LEU A 137 -5.42 4.07 9.49
N ASP A 138 -4.29 3.58 9.98
CA ASP A 138 -3.06 4.39 10.12
C ASP A 138 -2.12 4.32 8.90
N SER A 139 -2.51 3.58 7.85
CA SER A 139 -1.71 3.33 6.66
C SER A 139 -1.42 4.63 5.89
N THR A 140 -0.16 4.88 5.59
CA THR A 140 0.25 6.01 4.74
C THR A 140 -0.15 5.85 3.28
N GLN A 141 -0.59 4.67 2.87
CA GLN A 141 -0.85 4.34 1.47
C GLN A 141 -2.03 5.13 0.91
N HIS A 142 -3.19 5.10 1.58
CA HIS A 142 -4.35 5.87 1.13
C HIS A 142 -4.07 7.38 1.18
N LEU A 143 -3.33 7.86 2.19
CA LEU A 143 -2.93 9.28 2.30
C LEU A 143 -2.11 9.72 1.09
N ILE A 144 -1.00 9.02 0.81
CA ILE A 144 -0.08 9.37 -0.28
C ILE A 144 -0.78 9.27 -1.63
N TYR A 145 -1.61 8.25 -1.86
CA TYR A 145 -2.25 8.05 -3.15
C TYR A 145 -3.32 9.11 -3.43
N LEU A 146 -4.17 9.41 -2.44
CA LEU A 146 -5.15 10.48 -2.53
C LEU A 146 -4.47 11.84 -2.76
N TYR A 147 -3.42 12.15 -2.00
CA TYR A 147 -2.69 13.41 -2.15
C TYR A 147 -1.96 13.51 -3.50
N CYS A 148 -1.38 12.42 -4.00
CA CYS A 148 -0.69 12.40 -5.29
C CYS A 148 -1.64 12.63 -6.48
N LEU A 149 -2.83 12.01 -6.46
CA LEU A 149 -3.77 12.07 -7.57
C LEU A 149 -4.86 13.13 -7.43
N ASP A 150 -4.97 13.76 -6.25
CA ASP A 150 -6.04 14.71 -5.91
C ASP A 150 -7.46 14.13 -6.15
N LEU A 151 -7.61 12.82 -5.88
CA LEU A 151 -8.89 12.13 -5.98
C LEU A 151 -9.62 12.17 -4.63
N PRO A 152 -10.96 12.14 -4.61
CA PRO A 152 -11.73 12.23 -3.38
C PRO A 152 -11.79 10.93 -2.57
N LYS A 153 -11.68 9.76 -3.22
CA LYS A 153 -11.94 8.46 -2.56
C LYS A 153 -10.85 7.43 -2.79
N PHE A 154 -10.59 6.65 -1.75
CA PHE A 154 -9.77 5.46 -1.75
C PHE A 154 -10.54 4.32 -1.10
N GLN A 155 -10.46 3.10 -1.65
CA GLN A 155 -11.10 1.91 -1.10
C GLN A 155 -10.10 0.77 -0.99
N TYR A 156 -9.97 0.20 0.20
CA TYR A 156 -9.37 -1.13 0.34
C TYR A 156 -10.43 -2.19 0.02
N LEU A 157 -10.12 -3.06 -0.93
CA LEU A 157 -10.88 -4.26 -1.23
C LEU A 157 -10.15 -5.44 -0.60
N VAL A 158 -10.64 -5.91 0.54
CA VAL A 158 -9.94 -6.89 1.38
C VAL A 158 -10.65 -8.23 1.36
N SER A 159 -9.90 -9.32 1.28
CA SER A 159 -10.44 -10.68 1.42
C SER A 159 -9.44 -11.62 2.09
N ASP A 160 -9.95 -12.66 2.74
CA ASP A 160 -9.18 -13.80 3.24
C ASP A 160 -9.35 -15.07 2.40
N GLY A 161 -10.22 -15.02 1.38
CA GLY A 161 -10.57 -16.12 0.50
C GLY A 161 -11.96 -16.72 0.76
N GLU A 162 -12.55 -16.48 1.92
CA GLU A 162 -13.90 -16.95 2.28
C GLU A 162 -14.88 -15.78 2.42
N GLU A 163 -14.41 -14.66 2.99
CA GLU A 163 -15.15 -13.43 3.18
C GLU A 163 -14.46 -12.23 2.53
N TYR A 164 -15.17 -11.11 2.45
CA TYR A 164 -14.63 -9.86 1.93
C TYR A 164 -15.13 -8.63 2.69
N TRP A 165 -14.31 -7.59 2.70
CA TRP A 165 -14.57 -6.31 3.34
C TRP A 165 -14.17 -5.15 2.44
N VAL A 166 -14.82 -4.01 2.64
CA VAL A 166 -14.50 -2.76 1.95
C VAL A 166 -14.31 -1.67 3.00
N GLU A 167 -13.13 -1.04 3.00
CA GLU A 167 -12.88 0.12 3.85
C GLU A 167 -12.77 1.38 2.99
N ASP A 168 -13.49 2.43 3.39
CA ASP A 168 -13.58 3.69 2.66
C ASP A 168 -12.75 4.79 3.32
N TYR A 169 -11.84 5.38 2.55
CA TYR A 169 -10.98 6.50 2.96
C TYR A 169 -11.20 7.68 2.01
N HIS A 170 -11.14 8.88 2.56
CA HIS A 170 -11.52 10.10 1.84
C HIS A 170 -10.43 11.14 1.92
N ASN A 171 -10.25 11.86 0.83
CA ASN A 171 -9.35 12.99 0.79
C ASN A 171 -9.91 14.15 1.65
N HIS A 172 -9.02 14.92 2.25
CA HIS A 172 -9.37 16.03 3.12
C HIS A 172 -8.30 17.12 3.07
N LYS A 173 -8.68 18.34 3.48
CA LYS A 173 -7.80 19.52 3.41
C LYS A 173 -6.47 19.35 4.18
N GLY A 174 -6.44 18.54 5.22
CA GLY A 174 -5.28 18.32 6.07
C GLY A 174 -4.37 17.16 5.66
N ILE A 175 -4.63 16.49 4.53
CA ILE A 175 -3.92 15.26 4.15
C ILE A 175 -2.42 15.50 3.93
N GLU A 176 -2.05 16.66 3.40
CA GLU A 176 -0.65 17.04 3.20
C GLU A 176 0.08 17.18 4.54
N ASP A 177 -0.56 17.82 5.53
CA ASP A 177 0.03 18.02 6.85
C ASP A 177 0.20 16.68 7.61
N GLU A 178 -0.73 15.74 7.43
CA GLU A 178 -0.62 14.40 7.99
C GLU A 178 0.56 13.62 7.38
N ILE A 179 0.71 13.67 6.05
CA ILE A 179 1.87 13.05 5.38
C ILE A 179 3.18 13.69 5.87
N LYS A 180 3.23 15.02 6.00
CA LYS A 180 4.39 15.74 6.55
C LYS A 180 4.71 15.33 7.98
N SER A 181 3.69 15.12 8.81
CA SER A 181 3.87 14.65 10.19
C SER A 181 4.52 13.26 10.21
N LYS A 182 3.98 12.30 9.44
CA LYS A 182 4.53 10.94 9.37
C LYS A 182 5.96 10.92 8.82
N ILE A 183 6.28 11.78 7.86
CA ILE A 183 7.67 11.96 7.38
C ILE A 183 8.56 12.57 8.47
N SER A 184 8.08 13.56 9.21
CA SER A 184 8.84 14.19 10.29
C SER A 184 9.16 13.22 11.42
N ASP A 185 8.23 12.33 11.77
CA ASP A 185 8.45 11.26 12.76
C ASP A 185 9.52 10.29 12.28
N PHE A 186 9.44 9.87 11.02
CA PHE A 186 10.45 9.03 10.38
C PHE A 186 11.85 9.67 10.38
N LEU A 187 11.96 10.94 9.97
CA LEU A 187 13.23 11.67 10.00
C LEU A 187 13.77 11.81 11.43
N SER A 188 12.90 12.08 12.41
CA SER A 188 13.29 12.17 13.82
C SER A 188 13.87 10.85 14.34
N TYR A 189 13.31 9.72 13.90
CA TYR A 189 13.88 8.41 14.18
C TYR A 189 15.27 8.23 13.54
N LEU A 190 15.44 8.61 12.26
CA LEU A 190 16.73 8.49 11.58
C LEU A 190 17.85 9.26 12.28
N GLU A 191 17.56 10.41 12.89
CA GLU A 191 18.57 11.15 13.68
C GLU A 191 19.15 10.34 14.86
N ASN A 192 18.41 9.35 15.35
CA ASN A 192 18.80 8.51 16.48
C ASN A 192 19.31 7.11 16.05
N ASP A 193 19.19 6.73 14.77
CA ASP A 193 19.65 5.45 14.23
C ASP A 193 20.61 5.67 13.05
N LYS A 194 21.91 5.61 13.33
CA LYS A 194 22.97 5.88 12.33
C LYS A 194 22.91 4.93 11.13
N GLU A 195 22.61 3.66 11.37
CA GLU A 195 22.53 2.63 10.31
C GLU A 195 21.36 2.93 9.39
N ALA A 196 20.17 3.13 9.96
CA ALA A 196 18.97 3.45 9.18
C ALA A 196 19.15 4.77 8.40
N LYS A 197 19.75 5.79 9.04
CA LYS A 197 20.04 7.09 8.42
C LYS A 197 20.94 6.97 7.21
N GLU A 198 22.06 6.26 7.35
CA GLU A 198 23.01 6.03 6.25
C GLU A 198 22.34 5.28 5.10
N MET A 199 21.58 4.23 5.41
CA MET A 199 20.86 3.45 4.39
C MET A 199 19.83 4.31 3.65
N PHE A 200 19.04 5.12 4.36
CA PHE A 200 18.05 5.99 3.74
C PHE A 200 18.72 6.97 2.77
N PHE A 201 19.65 7.80 3.27
CA PHE A 201 20.24 8.86 2.46
C PHE A 201 21.15 8.35 1.33
N THR A 202 21.64 7.11 1.39
CA THR A 202 22.42 6.49 0.31
C THR A 202 21.54 5.81 -0.73
N LYS A 203 20.46 5.13 -0.30
CA LYS A 203 19.68 4.24 -1.17
C LYS A 203 18.39 4.87 -1.69
N TRP A 204 17.92 5.96 -1.10
CA TRP A 204 16.60 6.55 -1.40
C TRP A 204 16.65 7.89 -2.13
N GLU A 205 17.77 8.28 -2.74
CA GLU A 205 17.79 9.42 -3.65
C GLU A 205 16.81 9.23 -4.82
N SER A 206 15.97 10.23 -5.10
CA SER A 206 15.05 10.22 -6.23
C SER A 206 15.84 10.49 -7.51
N LYS A 207 15.87 9.51 -8.40
CA LYS A 207 16.44 9.67 -9.75
C LYS A 207 15.46 10.35 -10.69
#